data_AF-A0A928IJN1-F1
#
_entry.id   AF-A0A928IJN1-F1
#
_cell.length_a   1.000
_cell.length_b   1.000
_cell.length_c   1.000
_cell.angle_alpha   90.00
_cell.angle_beta   90.00
_cell.angle_gamma   90.00
#
_symmetry.space_group_name_H-M   'P 1'
#
loop_
_entity.id
_entity.type
_entity.pdbx_description
1 polymer ?
#
loop_
_entity_poly.entity_id
_entity_poly.type
_entity_poly.pdbx_seq_one_letter_code
_entity_poly.pdbx_strand_id
1 'polypeptide(L)'
;MLAYKLCGVGLLLLCGVAYPRLCARDRRAALLQIEALLTLVGFVRRQIALYRLPVREILLRCDGALLSQFGGREESLRTLFAKTRWLDGEAERIALSFAEALGKGFVGEELGVCDGTQEELAALRDKKRKEEGARRKTEGTLSLGVAALAVILLV
;
A
#
# COMPACT_ATOMS: atom_id res chain seq x y z
N MET A 1 25.17 15.02 -35.43
CA MET A 1 25.77 14.47 -34.19
C MET A 1 25.04 14.91 -32.91
N LEU A 2 24.63 16.17 -32.77
CA LEU A 2 23.94 16.64 -31.56
C LEU A 2 22.64 15.88 -31.21
N ALA A 3 21.84 15.51 -32.22
CA ALA A 3 20.55 14.84 -32.01
C ALA A 3 20.68 13.48 -31.31
N TYR A 4 21.71 12.68 -31.61
CA TYR A 4 21.91 11.39 -30.92
C TYR A 4 22.41 11.59 -29.48
N LYS A 5 23.24 12.61 -29.21
CA LYS A 5 23.70 12.95 -27.85
C LYS A 5 22.52 13.35 -26.98
N LEU A 6 21.63 14.21 -27.50
CA LEU A 6 20.43 14.64 -26.80
C LEU A 6 19.45 13.48 -26.56
N CYS A 7 19.28 12.57 -27.53
CA CYS A 7 18.42 11.41 -27.38
C CYS A 7 18.96 10.44 -26.32
N GLY A 8 20.28 10.21 -26.27
CA GLY A 8 20.93 9.37 -25.26
C GLY A 8 20.84 9.96 -23.85
N VAL A 9 21.07 11.27 -23.70
CA VAL A 9 20.91 11.97 -22.42
C VAL A 9 19.45 11.96 -21.96
N GLY A 10 18.50 12.17 -22.88
CA GLY A 10 17.07 12.08 -22.58
C GLY A 10 16.67 10.71 -22.05
N LEU A 11 17.17 9.62 -22.67
CA LEU A 11 16.90 8.26 -22.23
C LEU A 11 17.52 7.97 -20.85
N LEU A 12 18.75 8.43 -20.62
CA LEU A 12 19.45 8.30 -19.34
C LEU A 12 18.70 9.03 -18.21
N LEU A 13 18.19 10.23 -18.45
CA LEU A 13 17.39 10.97 -17.47
C LEU A 13 16.03 10.33 -17.21
N LEU A 14 15.37 9.80 -18.25
CA LEU A 14 14.12 9.05 -18.11
C LEU A 14 14.30 7.79 -17.26
N CYS A 15 15.32 6.99 -17.54
CA CYS A 15 15.62 5.77 -16.78
C CYS A 15 16.16 6.07 -15.37
N GLY A 16 17.02 7.09 -15.23
CA GLY A 16 17.71 7.41 -13.98
C GLY A 16 16.90 8.26 -13.00
N VAL A 17 15.87 8.97 -13.47
CA VAL A 17 15.12 9.93 -12.62
C VAL A 17 13.60 9.74 -12.70
N ALA A 18 13.02 9.57 -13.88
CA ALA A 18 11.56 9.49 -14.02
C ALA A 18 11.00 8.14 -13.56
N TYR A 19 11.61 7.03 -13.99
CA TYR A 19 11.23 5.68 -13.57
C TYR A 19 11.29 5.45 -12.04
N PRO A 20 12.39 5.79 -11.33
CA PRO A 20 12.44 5.62 -9.88
C PRO A 20 11.41 6.49 -9.15
N ARG A 21 11.07 7.68 -9.66
CA ARG A 21 10.01 8.53 -9.09
C ARG A 21 8.62 7.92 -9.24
N LEU A 22 8.32 7.32 -10.39
CA LEU A 22 7.07 6.59 -10.60
C LEU A 22 6.96 5.41 -9.64
N CYS A 23 8.00 4.58 -9.55
CA CYS A 23 8.02 3.48 -8.60
C CYS A 23 7.92 3.95 -7.14
N ALA A 24 8.54 5.09 -6.77
CA ALA A 24 8.43 5.64 -5.43
C ALA A 24 7.00 6.12 -5.12
N ARG A 25 6.26 6.60 -6.12
CA ARG A 25 4.85 6.99 -5.96
C ARG A 25 3.97 5.77 -5.73
N ASP A 26 4.15 4.72 -6.51
CA ASP A 26 3.37 3.49 -6.36
C ASP A 26 3.64 2.79 -5.02
N ARG A 27 4.91 2.74 -4.59
CA ARG A 27 5.28 2.18 -3.27
C ARG A 27 4.66 2.96 -2.10
N ARG A 28 4.67 4.30 -2.18
CA ARG A 28 4.00 5.15 -1.19
C ARG A 28 2.49 4.92 -1.16
N ALA A 29 1.86 4.79 -2.32
CA ALA A 29 0.43 4.49 -2.40
C ALA A 29 0.12 3.12 -1.76
N ALA A 30 0.95 2.11 -2.00
CA ALA A 30 0.81 0.79 -1.37
C ALA A 30 0.99 0.84 0.16
N LEU A 31 1.94 1.63 0.68
CA LEU A 31 2.10 1.84 2.12
C LEU A 31 0.88 2.53 2.74
N LEU A 32 0.38 3.59 2.10
CA LEU A 32 -0.83 4.29 2.54
C LEU A 32 -2.03 3.33 2.56
N GLN A 33 -2.12 2.41 1.60
CA GLN A 33 -3.19 1.41 1.58
C GLN A 33 -3.11 0.45 2.77
N ILE A 34 -1.90 0.03 3.17
CA ILE A 34 -1.70 -0.81 4.35
C ILE A 34 -2.09 -0.05 5.63
N GLU A 35 -1.76 1.24 5.73
CA GLU A 35 -2.17 2.08 6.86
C GLU A 35 -3.69 2.30 6.92
N ALA A 36 -4.32 2.49 5.76
CA ALA A 36 -5.78 2.54 5.62
C ALA A 36 -6.41 1.23 6.09
N LEU A 37 -5.81 0.08 5.70
CA LEU A 37 -6.30 -1.24 6.08
C LEU A 37 -6.15 -1.48 7.59
N LEU A 38 -5.02 -1.11 8.20
CA LEU A 38 -4.83 -1.12 9.65
C LEU A 38 -5.90 -0.30 10.38
N THR A 39 -6.24 0.87 9.82
CA THR A 39 -7.28 1.75 10.35
C THR A 39 -8.67 1.11 10.24
N LEU A 40 -8.97 0.49 9.11
CA LEU A 40 -10.22 -0.23 8.87
C LEU A 40 -10.37 -1.42 9.82
N VAL A 41 -9.34 -2.26 9.96
CA VAL A 41 -9.36 -3.40 10.89
C VAL A 41 -9.53 -2.91 12.32
N GLY A 42 -8.83 -1.82 12.72
CA GLY A 42 -8.99 -1.23 14.04
C GLY A 42 -10.37 -0.60 14.28
N PHE A 43 -11.03 -0.09 13.24
CA PHE A 43 -12.42 0.34 13.31
C PHE A 43 -13.36 -0.85 13.50
N VAL A 44 -13.22 -1.89 12.69
CA VAL A 44 -14.02 -3.13 12.76
C VAL A 44 -13.90 -3.77 14.14
N ARG A 45 -12.68 -3.96 14.63
CA ARG A 45 -12.39 -4.48 15.97
C ARG A 45 -13.14 -3.71 17.06
N ARG A 46 -13.06 -2.37 17.03
CA ARG A 46 -13.76 -1.50 18.01
C ARG A 46 -15.27 -1.66 17.94
N GLN A 47 -15.83 -1.76 16.74
CA GLN A 47 -17.27 -1.94 16.56
C GLN A 47 -17.75 -3.31 17.06
N ILE A 48 -16.98 -4.37 16.81
CA ILE A 48 -17.25 -5.71 17.34
C ILE A 48 -17.15 -5.73 18.86
N ALA A 49 -16.09 -5.14 19.42
CA ALA A 49 -15.85 -5.11 20.87
C ALA A 49 -16.93 -4.34 21.65
N LEU A 50 -17.33 -3.17 21.16
CA LEU A 50 -18.24 -2.26 21.87
C LEU A 50 -19.71 -2.56 21.60
N TYR A 51 -20.05 -2.96 20.37
CA TYR A 51 -21.45 -3.01 19.93
C TYR A 51 -21.87 -4.38 19.40
N ARG A 52 -20.95 -5.35 19.30
CA ARG A 52 -21.20 -6.70 18.74
C ARG A 52 -21.90 -6.64 17.37
N LEU A 53 -21.58 -5.62 16.58
CA LEU A 53 -22.22 -5.37 15.29
C LEU A 53 -21.74 -6.40 14.25
N PRO A 54 -22.63 -6.92 13.40
CA PRO A 54 -22.21 -7.71 12.25
C PRO A 54 -21.45 -6.84 11.24
N VAL A 55 -20.48 -7.44 10.55
CA VAL A 55 -19.56 -6.77 9.61
C VAL A 55 -20.29 -5.91 8.57
N ARG A 56 -21.44 -6.38 8.07
CA ARG A 56 -22.23 -5.65 7.07
C ARG A 56 -22.74 -4.31 7.60
N GLU A 57 -23.16 -4.27 8.86
CA GLU A 57 -23.60 -3.02 9.51
C GLU A 57 -22.42 -2.10 9.85
N ILE A 58 -21.27 -2.69 10.19
CA ILE A 58 -20.02 -1.95 10.41
C ILE A 58 -19.63 -1.19 9.13
N LEU A 59 -19.69 -1.84 7.97
CA LEU A 59 -19.38 -1.20 6.68
C LEU A 59 -20.36 -0.07 6.32
N LEU A 60 -21.64 -0.20 6.66
CA LEU A 60 -22.64 0.85 6.47
C LEU A 60 -22.39 2.07 7.37
N ARG A 61 -21.80 1.86 8.56
CA ARG A 61 -21.45 2.93 9.51
C ARG A 61 -20.03 3.46 9.31
N CYS A 62 -19.22 2.79 8.51
CA CYS A 62 -17.86 3.20 8.24
C CYS A 62 -17.86 4.51 7.45
N ASP A 63 -16.89 5.38 7.79
CA ASP A 63 -16.71 6.67 7.14
C ASP A 63 -16.49 6.49 5.64
N GLY A 64 -17.28 7.21 4.83
CA GLY A 64 -17.16 7.21 3.38
C GLY A 64 -15.78 7.66 2.90
N ALA A 65 -15.10 8.52 3.66
CA ALA A 65 -13.73 8.92 3.35
C ALA A 65 -12.74 7.75 3.49
N LEU A 66 -12.90 6.89 4.49
CA LEU A 66 -12.06 5.69 4.63
C LEU A 66 -12.36 4.67 3.53
N LEU A 67 -13.64 4.43 3.22
CA LEU A 67 -14.06 3.50 2.17
C LEU A 67 -13.64 3.95 0.78
N SER A 68 -13.59 5.26 0.51
CA SER A 68 -13.11 5.81 -0.77
C SER A 68 -11.68 5.42 -1.09
N GLN A 69 -10.84 5.16 -0.07
CA GLN A 69 -9.47 4.68 -0.26
C GLN A 69 -9.42 3.27 -0.85
N PHE A 70 -10.50 2.49 -0.72
CA PHE A 70 -10.64 1.14 -1.26
C PHE A 70 -11.57 1.08 -2.48
N GLY A 71 -11.88 2.22 -3.10
CA GLY A 71 -12.75 2.29 -4.28
C GLY A 71 -14.24 2.50 -3.98
N GLY A 72 -14.61 2.76 -2.72
CA GLY A 72 -15.96 3.17 -2.34
C GLY A 72 -16.67 2.19 -1.41
N ARG A 73 -17.98 2.39 -1.23
CA ARG A 73 -18.79 1.58 -0.32
C ARG A 73 -19.23 0.30 -1.03
N GLU A 74 -19.08 -0.82 -0.34
CA GLU A 74 -19.32 -2.16 -0.86
C GLU A 74 -20.14 -3.01 0.12
N GLU A 75 -20.76 -4.08 -0.37
CA GLU A 75 -21.54 -4.99 0.45
C GLU A 75 -20.69 -5.93 1.31
N SER A 76 -19.44 -6.18 0.89
CA SER A 76 -18.53 -7.11 1.56
C SER A 76 -17.10 -6.59 1.59
N LEU A 77 -16.34 -6.99 2.62
CA LEU A 77 -14.90 -6.70 2.69
C LEU A 77 -14.13 -7.33 1.52
N ARG A 78 -14.57 -8.50 1.05
CA ARG A 78 -13.90 -9.20 -0.05
C ARG A 78 -13.99 -8.42 -1.36
N THR A 79 -15.17 -7.90 -1.71
CA THR A 79 -15.33 -7.07 -2.91
C THR A 79 -14.63 -5.72 -2.77
N LEU A 80 -14.61 -5.16 -1.56
CA LEU A 80 -13.85 -3.95 -1.24
C LEU A 80 -12.35 -4.12 -1.53
N PHE A 81 -11.75 -5.20 -1.03
CA PHE A 81 -10.31 -5.46 -1.20
C PHE A 81 -9.96 -5.85 -2.64
N ALA A 82 -10.80 -6.65 -3.32
CA ALA A 82 -10.56 -7.04 -4.70
C ALA A 82 -10.53 -5.85 -5.70
N LYS A 83 -11.21 -4.74 -5.40
CA LYS A 83 -11.20 -3.52 -6.22
C LYS A 83 -9.99 -2.61 -5.93
N THR A 84 -9.23 -2.91 -4.89
CA THR A 84 -8.16 -2.04 -4.41
C THR A 84 -6.87 -2.26 -5.20
N ARG A 85 -6.54 -1.33 -6.10
CA ARG A 85 -5.37 -1.44 -6.99
C ARG A 85 -4.02 -1.59 -6.27
N TRP A 86 -3.85 -0.95 -5.11
CA TRP A 86 -2.57 -0.90 -4.40
C TRP A 86 -2.42 -1.94 -3.28
N LEU A 87 -3.39 -2.85 -3.18
CA LEU A 87 -3.30 -4.01 -2.31
C LEU A 87 -2.78 -5.17 -3.16
N ASP A 88 -1.49 -5.46 -3.08
CA ASP A 88 -0.86 -6.50 -3.87
C ASP A 88 -0.07 -7.51 -3.01
N GLY A 89 0.01 -8.74 -3.52
CA GLY A 89 0.84 -9.80 -2.95
C GLY A 89 0.49 -10.14 -1.49
N GLU A 90 1.41 -9.84 -0.57
CA GLU A 90 1.27 -10.20 0.84
C GLU A 90 0.15 -9.40 1.54
N ALA A 91 -0.05 -8.12 1.19
CA ALA A 91 -1.10 -7.29 1.77
C ALA A 91 -2.51 -7.75 1.33
N GLU A 92 -2.65 -8.09 0.06
CA GLU A 92 -3.89 -8.63 -0.50
C GLU A 92 -4.26 -9.95 0.16
N ARG A 93 -3.29 -10.86 0.31
CA ARG A 93 -3.49 -12.15 0.97
C ARG A 93 -4.01 -11.97 2.41
N ILE A 94 -3.39 -11.07 3.19
CA ILE A 94 -3.81 -10.79 4.58
C ILE A 94 -5.21 -10.17 4.61
N ALA A 95 -5.53 -9.27 3.68
CA ALA A 95 -6.84 -8.65 3.62
C ALA A 95 -7.95 -9.65 3.25
N LEU A 96 -7.68 -10.56 2.29
CA LEU A 96 -8.61 -11.60 1.89
C LEU A 96 -8.80 -12.64 2.99
N SER A 97 -7.73 -13.07 3.67
CA SER A 97 -7.85 -13.99 4.81
C SER A 97 -8.66 -13.38 5.95
N PHE A 98 -8.44 -12.10 6.25
CA PHE A 98 -9.25 -11.34 7.21
C PHE A 98 -10.73 -11.30 6.78
N ALA A 99 -11.02 -10.94 5.53
CA ALA A 99 -12.39 -10.90 5.01
C ALA A 99 -13.09 -12.26 5.06
N GLU A 100 -12.34 -13.35 4.88
CA GLU A 100 -12.88 -14.71 4.92
C GLU A 100 -13.06 -15.24 6.34
N ALA A 101 -12.22 -14.83 7.31
CA ALA A 101 -12.30 -15.28 8.69
C ALA A 101 -13.37 -14.54 9.51
N LEU A 102 -13.63 -13.28 9.17
CA LEU A 102 -14.57 -12.43 9.90
C LEU A 102 -16.03 -12.87 9.68
N GLY A 103 -16.86 -12.89 10.73
CA GLY A 103 -18.27 -13.29 10.67
C GLY A 103 -18.54 -14.80 10.77
N LYS A 104 -17.50 -15.64 10.92
CA LYS A 104 -17.63 -17.12 11.01
C LYS A 104 -17.51 -17.69 12.42
N GLY A 105 -17.02 -16.91 13.38
CA GLY A 105 -16.71 -17.35 14.74
C GLY A 105 -17.46 -16.59 15.81
N PHE A 106 -17.14 -16.88 17.06
CA PHE A 106 -17.65 -16.09 18.19
C PHE A 106 -16.89 -14.76 18.31
N VAL A 107 -17.49 -13.78 18.97
CA VAL A 107 -16.91 -12.43 19.16
C VAL A 107 -15.44 -12.46 19.62
N GLY A 108 -15.08 -13.38 20.52
CA GLY A 108 -13.69 -13.53 20.99
C GLY A 108 -12.72 -13.99 19.89
N GLU A 109 -13.14 -14.91 19.02
CA GLU A 109 -12.35 -15.36 17.87
C GLU A 109 -12.25 -14.26 16.82
N GLU A 110 -13.34 -13.50 16.58
CA GLU A 110 -13.33 -12.37 15.65
C GLU A 110 -12.39 -11.24 16.10
N LEU A 111 -12.33 -10.99 17.41
CA LEU A 111 -11.36 -10.05 17.99
C LEU A 111 -9.93 -10.58 17.85
N GLY A 112 -9.71 -11.88 18.07
CA GLY A 112 -8.41 -12.52 17.83
C GLY A 112 -7.97 -12.44 16.36
N VAL A 113 -8.90 -12.63 15.42
CA VAL A 113 -8.68 -12.44 13.98
C VAL A 113 -8.30 -10.99 13.68
N CYS A 114 -9.01 -10.02 14.27
CA CYS A 114 -8.66 -8.61 14.12
C CYS A 114 -7.25 -8.31 14.65
N ASP A 115 -6.93 -8.77 15.87
CA ASP A 115 -5.64 -8.52 16.52
C ASP A 115 -4.49 -9.16 15.72
N GLY A 116 -4.62 -10.42 15.32
CA GLY A 116 -3.63 -11.11 14.48
C GLY A 116 -3.44 -10.42 13.12
N THR A 117 -4.54 -9.98 12.48
CA THR A 117 -4.46 -9.22 11.22
C THR A 117 -3.76 -7.87 11.42
N GLN A 118 -4.01 -7.17 12.54
CA GLN A 118 -3.33 -5.92 12.85
C GLN A 118 -1.82 -6.13 13.05
N GLU A 119 -1.42 -7.20 13.73
CA GLU A 119 -0.01 -7.55 13.93
C GLU A 119 0.69 -7.89 12.61
N GLU A 120 0.09 -8.73 11.77
CA GLU A 120 0.63 -9.09 10.46
C GLU A 120 0.79 -7.87 9.54
N LEU A 121 -0.23 -7.00 9.49
CA LEU A 121 -0.17 -5.77 8.69
C LEU A 121 0.86 -4.77 9.24
N ALA A 122 1.00 -4.67 10.57
CA ALA A 122 2.01 -3.81 11.18
C ALA A 122 3.43 -4.31 10.85
N ALA A 123 3.66 -5.62 10.92
CA ALA A 123 4.93 -6.23 10.53
C ALA A 123 5.23 -6.00 9.04
N LEU A 124 4.23 -6.17 8.17
CA LEU A 124 4.37 -5.92 6.73
C LEU A 124 4.68 -4.44 6.43
N ARG A 125 3.99 -3.51 7.09
CA ARG A 125 4.25 -2.07 6.98
C ARG A 125 5.69 -1.75 7.36
N ASP A 126 6.16 -2.26 8.50
CA ASP A 126 7.50 -1.97 9.01
C ASP A 126 8.59 -2.57 8.11
N LYS A 127 8.35 -3.76 7.56
CA LYS A 127 9.20 -4.39 6.54
C LYS A 127 9.28 -3.53 5.27
N LYS A 128 8.13 -3.17 4.66
CA LYS A 128 8.09 -2.31 3.46
C LYS A 128 8.74 -0.94 3.72
N ARG A 129 8.56 -0.35 4.91
CA ARG A 129 9.17 0.94 5.30
C ARG A 129 10.70 0.84 5.40
N LYS A 130 11.24 -0.25 5.94
CA LYS A 130 12.69 -0.52 5.99
C LYS A 130 13.27 -0.67 4.59
N GLU A 131 12.59 -1.44 3.72
CA GLU A 131 12.98 -1.64 2.33
C GLU A 131 12.98 -0.32 1.53
N GLU A 132 11.96 0.53 1.72
CA GLU A 132 11.93 1.86 1.14
C GLU A 132 13.09 2.74 1.62
N GLY A 133 13.42 2.71 2.91
CA GLY A 133 14.52 3.47 3.48
C GLY A 133 15.87 3.09 2.86
N ALA A 134 16.10 1.79 2.65
CA ALA A 134 17.30 1.29 1.98
C ALA A 134 17.33 1.71 0.50
N ARG A 135 16.21 1.56 -0.22
CA ARG A 135 16.11 1.90 -1.65
C ARG A 135 16.25 3.40 -1.92
N ARG A 136 15.73 4.28 -1.07
CA ARG A 136 15.91 5.74 -1.24
C ARG A 136 17.38 6.15 -1.19
N LYS A 137 18.18 5.49 -0.34
CA LYS A 137 19.63 5.74 -0.26
C LYS A 137 20.33 5.32 -1.55
N THR A 138 19.96 4.18 -2.14
CA THR A 138 20.55 3.69 -3.40
C THR A 138 20.07 4.46 -4.63
N GLU A 139 18.79 4.87 -4.66
CA GLU A 139 18.24 5.70 -5.76
C GLU A 139 18.86 7.11 -5.77
N GLY A 140 19.18 7.66 -4.59
CA GLY A 140 19.90 8.93 -4.47
C GLY A 140 21.32 8.86 -5.03
N THR A 141 22.08 7.80 -4.77
CA THR A 141 23.44 7.64 -5.31
C THR A 141 23.45 7.37 -6.82
N LEU A 142 22.49 6.56 -7.31
CA LEU A 142 22.34 6.28 -8.74
C LEU A 142 21.97 7.54 -9.54
N SER A 143 21.03 8.36 -9.05
CA SER A 143 20.62 9.59 -9.75
C SER A 143 21.74 10.63 -9.83
N LEU A 144 22.59 10.74 -8.81
CA LEU A 144 23.82 11.56 -8.84
C LEU A 144 24.83 11.05 -9.88
N GLY A 145 25.04 9.73 -9.94
CA GLY A 145 25.92 9.11 -10.95
C GLY A 145 25.43 9.31 -12.38
N VAL A 146 24.12 9.14 -12.62
CA VAL A 146 23.51 9.36 -13.94
C VAL A 146 23.57 10.84 -14.35
N ALA A 147 23.36 11.76 -13.41
CA ALA A 147 23.50 13.20 -13.68
C ALA A 147 24.94 13.57 -14.06
N ALA A 148 25.95 13.04 -13.34
CA ALA A 148 27.36 13.26 -13.67
C ALA A 148 27.72 12.70 -15.06
N LEU A 149 27.24 11.49 -15.38
CA LEU A 149 27.50 10.84 -16.67
C LEU A 149 26.82 11.58 -17.84
N ALA A 150 25.61 12.13 -17.60
CA ALA A 150 24.91 12.97 -18.57
C ALA A 150 25.65 14.28 -18.86
N VAL A 151 26.24 14.92 -17.84
CA VAL A 151 27.09 16.11 -18.02
C VAL A 151 28.33 15.78 -18.85
N ILE A 152 29.00 14.66 -18.57
CA ILE A 152 30.19 14.22 -19.32
C ILE A 152 29.87 13.93 -20.79
N LEU A 153 28.71 13.33 -21.10
CA LEU A 153 28.28 13.04 -22.47
C LEU A 153 27.88 14.29 -23.27
N LEU A 154 27.47 15.36 -22.57
CA LEU A 154 27.04 16.64 -23.15
C LEU A 154 28.19 17.58 -23.48
N VAL A 155 29.30 17.50 -22.72
CA VAL A 155 30.60 18.12 -23.06
C VAL A 155 31.19 17.49 -24.32
#